data_AF-A0A0A1I7F8-F1
#
_entry.id   AF-A0A0A1I7F8-F1
#
_cell.length_a   1.000
_cell.length_b   1.000
_cell.length_c   1.000
_cell.angle_alpha   90.00
_cell.angle_beta   90.00
_cell.angle_gamma   90.00
#
_symmetry.space_group_name_H-M   'P 1'
#
loop_
_entity.id
_entity.type
_entity.pdbx_description
1 polymer ?
#
loop_
_entity_poly.entity_id
_entity_poly.type
_entity_poly.pdbx_seq_one_letter_code
_entity_poly.pdbx_strand_id
1 'polypeptide(L)' 'FLSESAEFAKKVESCGLIFIGPSSSVLHRINQKHLLKEIVQSLSIPIIAGDFNVINSVD' A
#
# COMPACT_ATOMS: atom_id res chain seq x y z
N PHE A 1 6.58 -8.65 12.73
CA PHE A 1 5.51 -9.51 12.20
C PHE A 1 5.38 -9.30 10.69
N LEU A 2 4.60 -10.13 9.97
CA LEU A 2 4.50 -10.16 8.49
C LEU A 2 3.10 -9.79 7.95
N SER A 3 2.19 -9.33 8.82
CA SER A 3 0.78 -9.06 8.50
C SER A 3 0.57 -8.03 7.38
N GLU A 4 1.50 -7.09 7.21
CA GLU A 4 1.41 -6.02 6.20
C GLU A 4 2.36 -6.25 5.02
N SER A 5 3.12 -7.36 4.97
CA SER A 5 4.07 -7.60 3.89
C SER A 5 3.36 -8.10 2.63
N ALA A 6 3.24 -7.22 1.63
CA ALA A 6 2.71 -7.57 0.31
C ALA A 6 3.48 -8.72 -0.35
N GLU A 7 4.80 -8.77 -0.16
CA GLU A 7 5.64 -9.84 -0.69
C GLU A 7 5.35 -11.18 0.00
N PHE A 8 5.13 -11.16 1.31
CA PHE A 8 4.76 -12.37 2.06
C PHE A 8 3.38 -12.88 1.64
N ALA A 9 2.36 -12.01 1.59
CA ALA A 9 1.03 -12.39 1.12
C ALA A 9 1.07 -12.98 -0.30
N LYS A 10 1.85 -12.37 -1.20
CA LYS A 10 2.04 -12.88 -2.57
C LYS A 10 2.65 -14.28 -2.58
N LYS A 11 3.65 -14.54 -1.72
CA LYS A 11 4.26 -15.86 -1.59
C LYS A 11 3.24 -16.89 -1.07
N VAL A 12 2.47 -16.55 -0.04
CA VAL A 12 1.42 -17.41 0.52
C VAL A 12 0.38 -17.75 -0.56
N GLU A 13 -0.15 -16.74 -1.25
CA GLU A 13 -1.09 -16.91 -2.38
C GLU A 13 -0.48 -17.77 -3.50
N SER A 14 0.79 -17.55 -3.86
CA SER A 14 1.48 -18.32 -4.92
C SER A 14 1.71 -19.80 -4.58
N CYS A 15 1.75 -20.12 -3.28
CA CYS A 15 1.82 -21.50 -2.80
C CYS A 15 0.45 -22.19 -2.74
N GLY A 16 -0.63 -21.53 -3.20
CA GLY A 16 -1.99 -22.04 -3.10
C GLY A 16 -2.57 -22.00 -1.70
N LEU A 17 -1.94 -21.25 -0.78
CA LEU A 17 -2.41 -21.06 0.59
C LEU A 17 -3.29 -19.82 0.68
N ILE A 18 -4.23 -19.84 1.63
CA ILE A 18 -5.07 -18.67 1.93
C ILE A 18 -4.31 -17.77 2.89
N PHE A 19 -3.99 -16.55 2.44
CA PHE A 19 -3.56 -15.49 3.31
C PHE A 19 -4.78 -14.86 3.99
N ILE A 20 -4.88 -14.94 5.32
CA ILE A 20 -5.97 -14.31 6.08
C ILE A 20 -5.68 -12.82 6.20
N GLY A 21 -6.11 -12.06 5.19
CA GLY A 21 -5.89 -10.63 5.09
C GLY A 21 -6.31 -10.08 3.72
N PRO A 22 -6.04 -8.80 3.44
CA PRO A 22 -6.24 -8.24 2.11
C PRO A 22 -5.26 -8.87 1.11
N SER A 23 -5.63 -8.84 -0.18
CA SER A 23 -4.76 -9.38 -1.24
C SER A 23 -3.40 -8.70 -1.27
N SER A 24 -2.39 -9.41 -1.78
CA SER A 24 -1.04 -8.86 -1.97
C SER A 24 -1.02 -7.53 -2.76
N SER A 25 -1.92 -7.38 -3.74
CA SER A 25 -2.07 -6.16 -4.53
C SER A 25 -2.58 -4.96 -3.72
N VAL A 26 -3.49 -5.19 -2.77
CA VAL A 26 -4.02 -4.17 -1.87
C VAL A 26 -2.93 -3.77 -0.87
N LEU A 27 -2.25 -4.75 -0.27
CA LEU A 27 -1.12 -4.51 0.63
C LEU A 27 -0.03 -3.64 -0.01
N HIS A 28 0.30 -3.88 -1.29
CA HIS A 28 1.27 -3.08 -2.01
C HIS A 28 0.86 -1.60 -2.12
N ARG A 29 -0.43 -1.33 -2.41
CA ARG A 29 -0.95 0.03 -2.56
C ARG A 29 -1.00 0.77 -1.23
N ILE A 30 -1.44 0.12 -0.15
CA ILE A 30 -1.59 0.78 1.15
C ILE A 30 -0.25 1.05 1.83
N ASN A 31 0.77 0.22 1.60
CA ASN A 31 2.11 0.41 2.18
C ASN A 31 2.85 1.60 1.56
N GLN A 32 2.47 2.00 0.36
CA GLN A 32 3.06 3.15 -0.34
C GLN A 32 2.25 4.40 -0.01
N LYS A 33 2.77 5.25 0.87
CA LYS A 33 2.06 6.45 1.35
C LYS A 33 1.58 7.37 0.22
N HIS A 34 2.34 7.50 -0.86
CA HIS A 34 1.93 8.30 -2.02
C HIS A 34 0.75 7.67 -2.76
N LEU A 35 0.82 6.37 -3.11
CA LEU A 35 -0.28 5.64 -3.76
C LEU A 35 -1.54 5.62 -2.89
N LEU A 36 -1.39 5.43 -1.58
CA LEU A 36 -2.52 5.45 -0.65
C LEU A 36 -3.21 6.81 -0.69
N LYS A 37 -2.46 7.90 -0.61
CA LYS A 37 -3.02 9.26 -0.67
C LYS A 37 -3.73 9.53 -2.00
N GLU A 38 -3.17 9.09 -3.13
CA GLU A 38 -3.82 9.19 -4.45
C GLU A 38 -5.17 8.45 -4.47
N ILE A 39 -5.22 7.22 -3.93
CA ILE A 39 -6.45 6.44 -3.84
C ILE A 39 -7.48 7.17 -2.97
N VAL A 40 -7.08 7.65 -1.80
CA VAL A 40 -7.98 8.32 -0.85
C VAL A 40 -8.52 9.64 -1.44
N GLN A 41 -7.68 10.39 -2.16
CA GLN A 41 -8.09 11.60 -2.88
C GLN A 41 -9.07 11.28 -4.01
N SER A 42 -8.85 10.21 -4.77
CA SER A 42 -9.78 9.77 -5.84
C SER A 42 -11.17 9.43 -5.31
N LEU A 43 -11.27 9.01 -4.05
CA LEU A 43 -12.52 8.69 -3.36
C LEU A 43 -13.17 9.89 -2.69
N SER A 44 -12.65 11.11 -2.90
CA SER A 44 -13.13 12.34 -2.26
C SER A 44 -13.16 12.28 -0.72
N ILE A 45 -12.28 11.47 -0.12
CA ILE A 45 -12.14 11.38 1.34
C ILE A 45 -11.25 12.54 1.79
N PRO A 46 -11.66 13.31 2.82
CA PRO A 46 -10.85 14.41 3.33
C PRO A 46 -9.54 13.90 3.95
N ILE A 47 -8.43 14.49 3.53
CA ILE A 47 -7.07 14.15 3.97
C ILE A 47 -6.31 15.40 4.43
N ILE A 48 -5.30 15.19 5.27
CA ILE A 48 -4.40 16.26 5.69
C ILE A 48 -3.60 16.74 4.46
N ALA A 49 -3.59 18.05 4.24
CA ALA A 49 -2.81 18.68 3.18
C ALA A 49 -1.30 18.46 3.41
N GLY A 50 -0.57 18.12 2.35
CA GLY A 50 0.87 17.94 2.38
C GLY A 50 1.38 17.54 1.00
N ASP A 51 2.70 17.41 0.85
CA ASP A 51 3.27 16.94 -0.41
C ASP A 51 2.96 15.44 -0.62
N PHE A 52 2.67 15.11 -1.87
CA PHE A 52 2.31 13.78 -2.34
C PHE A 52 3.46 13.14 -3.13
N ASN A 53 4.42 13.94 -3.58
CA ASN A 53 5.56 13.49 -4.35
C ASN A 53 6.64 12.91 -3.44
N VAL A 54 7.37 11.94 -3.98
CA VAL A 54 8.60 11.44 -3.37
C VAL A 54 9.68 12.49 -3.59
N ILE A 55 10.26 13.01 -2.52
CA ILE A 55 11.38 13.94 -2.57
C ILE A 55 12.64 13.11 -2.85
N ASN A 56 13.17 13.25 -4.07
CA ASN A 56 14.31 12.45 -4.55
C ASN A 56 15.67 13.15 -4.38
N SER A 57 15.69 14.40 -3.94
CA SER A 57 16.91 15.18 -3.69
C SER A 57 16.68 16.19 -2.57
N VAL A 58 17.77 16.51 -1.87
CA VAL A 58 17.87 17.58 -0.88
C VAL A 58 19.06 18.42 -1.32
N ASP A 59 18.78 19.44 -2.12
CA ASP A 59 19.70 20.56 -2.28
C ASP A 59 19.53 21.53 -1.10
#